data_AF-A0A6V7KPE4-F1
#
_entry.id   AF-A0A6V7KPE4-F1
#
_cell.length_a   1.000
_cell.length_b   1.000
_cell.length_c   1.000
_cell.angle_alpha   90.00
_cell.angle_beta   90.00
_cell.angle_gamma   90.00
#
_symmetry.space_group_name_H-M   'P 1'
#
loop_
_entity.id
_entity.type
_entity.pdbx_description
1 polymer ?
#
loop_
_entity_poly.entity_id
_entity_poly.type
_entity_poly.pdbx_seq_one_letter_code
_entity_poly.pdbx_strand_id
1 'polypeptide(L)'
;GIEVMMLMGDNPRAESVIAKQVGITNVGAQVLPEHKAAEIQRLQANGRCVGMVGDGINDAPALAAADVGFAIGAGSDIALDTADVVLMRNRLDSLLDAISLSRATLGK
;
A
#
# COMPACT_ATOMS: atom_id res chain seq x y z
N GLY A 1 -15.89 -5.92 0.46
CA GLY A 1 -14.76 -6.17 1.39
C GLY A 1 -13.52 -5.46 0.88
N ILE A 2 -12.42 -5.49 1.62
CA ILE A 2 -11.11 -4.98 1.13
C ILE A 2 -10.39 -6.16 0.48
N GLU A 3 -10.01 -6.03 -0.78
CA GLU A 3 -9.12 -6.98 -1.45
C GLU A 3 -7.68 -6.54 -1.22
N VAL A 4 -6.81 -7.48 -0.85
CA VAL A 4 -5.40 -7.21 -0.59
C VAL A 4 -4.57 -7.75 -1.74
N MET A 5 -3.73 -6.90 -2.33
CA MET A 5 -2.75 -7.25 -3.34
C MET A 5 -1.35 -6.95 -2.82
N MET A 6 -0.40 -7.84 -3.10
CA MET A 6 1.02 -7.62 -2.79
C MET A 6 1.76 -7.16 -4.06
N LEU A 7 2.46 -6.03 -3.98
CA LEU A 7 3.30 -5.49 -5.06
C LEU A 7 4.77 -5.57 -4.65
N MET A 8 5.55 -6.38 -5.34
CA MET A 8 6.98 -6.61 -5.05
C MET A 8 7.77 -6.68 -6.37
N GLY A 9 9.04 -6.28 -6.33
CA GLY A 9 9.86 -6.15 -7.54
C GLY A 9 11.20 -6.89 -7.49
N ASP A 10 11.50 -7.60 -6.41
CA ASP A 10 12.88 -7.93 -6.06
C ASP A 10 13.24 -9.35 -6.51
N ASN A 11 12.37 -10.32 -6.22
CA ASN A 11 12.65 -11.73 -6.47
C ASN A 11 11.36 -12.57 -6.46
N PRO A 12 10.92 -13.11 -7.61
CA PRO A 12 9.66 -13.86 -7.71
C PRO A 12 9.62 -15.11 -6.81
N ARG A 13 10.77 -15.71 -6.47
CA ARG A 13 10.81 -16.80 -5.48
C ARG A 13 10.45 -16.31 -4.08
N ALA A 14 11.09 -15.24 -3.62
CA ALA A 14 10.82 -14.68 -2.30
C ALA A 14 9.38 -14.18 -2.19
N GLU A 15 8.88 -13.53 -3.25
CA GLU A 15 7.50 -13.05 -3.36
C GLU A 15 6.50 -14.19 -3.18
N SER A 16 6.69 -15.30 -3.91
CA SER A 16 5.79 -16.45 -3.82
C SER A 16 5.76 -17.11 -2.44
N VAL A 17 6.89 -17.08 -1.72
CA VAL A 17 7.00 -17.65 -0.37
C VAL A 17 6.28 -16.75 0.63
N ILE A 18 6.55 -15.45 0.59
CA ILE A 18 5.93 -14.47 1.50
C ILE A 18 4.42 -14.43 1.28
N ALA A 19 3.97 -14.32 0.03
CA ALA A 19 2.54 -14.31 -0.30
C ALA A 19 1.79 -15.52 0.25
N LYS A 20 2.39 -16.72 0.13
CA LYS A 20 1.82 -17.95 0.71
C LYS A 20 1.78 -17.93 2.23
N GLN A 21 2.82 -17.41 2.89
CA GLN A 21 2.87 -17.32 4.34
C GLN A 21 1.79 -16.39 4.92
N VAL A 22 1.50 -15.29 4.23
CA VAL A 22 0.48 -14.32 4.67
C VAL A 22 -0.90 -14.55 4.05
N GLY A 23 -1.05 -15.58 3.20
CA GLY A 23 -2.32 -15.94 2.57
C GLY A 23 -2.81 -14.98 1.49
N ILE A 24 -1.93 -14.17 0.90
CA ILE A 24 -2.27 -13.28 -0.20
C ILE A 24 -2.20 -14.06 -1.52
N THR A 25 -3.33 -14.13 -2.21
CA THR A 25 -3.45 -14.82 -3.51
C THR A 25 -3.19 -13.90 -4.70
N ASN A 26 -3.35 -12.59 -4.51
CA ASN A 26 -3.17 -11.58 -5.55
C ASN A 26 -1.79 -10.93 -5.42
N VAL A 27 -0.85 -11.36 -6.26
CA VAL A 27 0.54 -10.87 -6.25
C VAL A 27 0.84 -10.26 -7.61
N GLY A 28 1.13 -8.96 -7.64
CA GLY A 28 1.72 -8.31 -8.80
C GLY A 28 3.21 -8.66 -8.84
N ALA A 29 3.57 -9.73 -9.53
CA ALA A 29 4.96 -10.13 -9.69
C ALA A 29 5.68 -9.21 -10.69
N GLN A 30 6.94 -8.86 -10.41
CA GLN A 30 7.85 -8.10 -11.29
C GLN A 30 7.45 -6.64 -11.56
N VAL A 31 6.80 -6.00 -10.60
CA VAL A 31 6.49 -4.58 -10.70
C VAL A 31 7.70 -3.79 -10.20
N LEU A 32 8.49 -3.25 -11.15
CA LEU A 32 9.53 -2.26 -10.83
C LEU A 32 8.91 -1.10 -10.04
N PRO A 33 9.67 -0.39 -9.18
CA PRO A 33 9.15 0.78 -8.46
C PRO A 33 8.43 1.77 -9.37
N GLU A 34 8.97 1.95 -10.57
CA GLU A 34 8.46 2.78 -11.68
C GLU A 34 7.07 2.36 -12.17
N HIS A 35 6.75 1.06 -12.08
CA HIS A 35 5.51 0.47 -12.56
C HIS A 35 4.44 0.33 -11.47
N LYS A 36 4.78 0.55 -10.19
CA LYS A 36 3.81 0.45 -9.08
C LYS A 36 2.70 1.49 -9.24
N ALA A 37 3.04 2.72 -9.62
CA ALA A 37 2.08 3.78 -9.88
C ALA A 37 1.14 3.43 -11.06
N ALA A 38 1.68 2.83 -12.13
CA ALA A 38 0.87 2.40 -13.27
C ALA A 38 -0.14 1.30 -12.91
N GLU A 39 0.25 0.36 -12.02
CA GLU A 39 -0.67 -0.67 -11.54
C GLU A 39 -1.79 -0.09 -10.68
N ILE A 40 -1.49 0.89 -9.84
CA ILE A 40 -2.50 1.65 -9.08
C ILE A 40 -3.48 2.34 -10.02
N GLN A 41 -2.98 3.07 -11.02
CA GLN A 41 -3.82 3.73 -12.03
C GLN A 41 -4.67 2.73 -12.81
N ARG A 42 -4.13 1.55 -13.14
CA ARG A 42 -4.88 0.48 -13.79
C ARG A 42 -6.02 -0.03 -12.92
N LEU A 43 -5.79 -0.21 -11.62
CA LEU A 43 -6.83 -0.62 -10.68
C LEU A 43 -7.91 0.46 -10.52
N GLN A 44 -7.50 1.73 -10.43
CA GLN A 44 -8.42 2.88 -10.38
C GLN A 44 -9.27 2.99 -11.64
N ALA A 45 -8.67 2.81 -12.82
CA ALA A 45 -9.38 2.80 -14.10
C ALA A 45 -10.43 1.68 -14.20
N ASN A 46 -10.28 0.61 -13.41
CA ASN A 46 -11.29 -0.45 -13.26
C ASN A 46 -12.36 -0.13 -12.20
N GLY A 47 -12.46 1.13 -11.76
CA GLY A 47 -13.47 1.60 -10.80
C GLY A 47 -13.18 1.22 -9.35
N ARG A 48 -11.93 0.87 -9.03
CA ARG A 48 -11.50 0.51 -7.66
C ARG A 48 -10.99 1.75 -6.94
N CYS A 49 -11.36 1.90 -5.66
CA CYS A 49 -10.64 2.80 -4.76
C CYS A 49 -9.43 2.04 -4.19
N VAL A 50 -8.25 2.61 -4.32
CA VAL A 50 -6.96 1.98 -4.05
C VAL A 50 -6.27 2.68 -2.90
N GLY A 51 -6.06 1.96 -1.80
CA GLY A 51 -5.13 2.37 -0.75
C GLY A 51 -3.77 1.70 -0.96
N MET A 52 -2.69 2.48 -0.93
CA MET A 52 -1.31 1.98 -1.06
C MET A 52 -0.58 2.07 0.27
N VAL A 53 0.19 1.05 0.61
CA VAL A 53 0.99 1.01 1.84
C VAL A 53 2.45 0.79 1.47
N GLY A 54 3.35 1.65 1.93
CA GLY A 54 4.78 1.57 1.58
C GLY A 54 5.68 2.31 2.58
N ASP A 55 7.00 2.22 2.38
CA ASP A 55 8.00 2.86 3.24
C ASP A 55 8.23 4.36 2.93
N GLY A 56 7.66 4.85 1.82
CA GLY A 56 7.76 6.23 1.37
C GLY A 56 9.11 6.63 0.78
N ILE A 57 10.11 5.73 0.71
CA ILE A 57 11.39 6.00 0.04
C ILE A 57 11.34 5.48 -1.39
N ASN A 58 10.98 4.21 -1.55
CA ASN A 58 10.92 3.56 -2.87
C ASN A 58 9.53 3.63 -3.50
N ASP A 59 8.52 3.85 -2.65
CA ASP A 59 7.11 3.78 -3.03
C ASP A 59 6.46 5.17 -3.17
N ALA A 60 7.22 6.26 -3.07
CA ALA A 60 6.66 7.62 -3.10
C ALA A 60 5.77 7.89 -4.33
N PRO A 61 6.17 7.57 -5.58
CA PRO A 61 5.29 7.75 -6.75
C PRO A 61 4.01 6.92 -6.68
N ALA A 62 4.07 5.74 -6.08
CA ALA A 62 2.92 4.86 -5.91
C ALA A 62 1.98 5.36 -4.80
N LEU A 63 2.53 5.85 -3.69
CA LEU A 63 1.76 6.47 -2.60
C LEU A 63 1.01 7.70 -3.12
N ALA A 64 1.66 8.56 -3.90
CA ALA A 64 1.05 9.75 -4.49
C ALA A 64 -0.06 9.44 -5.52
N ALA A 65 0.05 8.30 -6.21
CA ALA A 65 -0.93 7.88 -7.22
C ALA A 65 -2.17 7.22 -6.62
N ALA A 66 -2.09 6.73 -5.38
CA ALA A 66 -3.19 6.06 -4.70
C ALA A 66 -4.30 7.05 -4.33
N ASP A 67 -5.52 6.54 -4.10
CA ASP A 67 -6.59 7.35 -3.54
C ASP A 67 -6.33 7.69 -2.07
N VAL A 68 -5.62 6.78 -1.37
CA VAL A 68 -5.09 7.02 -0.03
C VAL A 68 -3.72 6.36 0.10
N GLY A 69 -2.68 7.16 0.32
CA GLY A 69 -1.32 6.69 0.61
C GLY A 69 -1.07 6.53 2.11
N PHE A 70 -0.62 5.34 2.52
CA PHE A 70 -0.23 5.01 3.89
C PHE A 70 1.28 4.77 3.96
N ALA A 71 2.01 5.65 4.63
CA ALA A 71 3.43 5.43 4.91
C ALA A 71 3.62 4.63 6.20
N ILE A 72 4.45 3.59 6.17
CA ILE A 72 4.88 2.80 7.34
C ILE A 72 6.33 3.11 7.66
N GLY A 73 6.59 3.44 8.93
CA GLY A 73 7.95 3.64 9.44
C GLY A 73 8.25 5.11 9.73
N ALA A 74 9.29 5.32 10.54
CA ALA A 74 9.65 6.64 11.01
C ALA A 74 10.33 7.47 9.90
N GLY A 75 9.59 8.42 9.34
CA GLY A 75 10.12 9.77 9.10
C GLY A 75 11.24 9.93 8.09
N SER A 76 11.11 9.39 6.87
CA SER A 76 11.76 10.08 5.75
C SER A 76 10.92 11.31 5.42
N ASP A 77 11.56 12.46 5.16
CA ASP A 77 10.84 13.69 4.78
C ASP A 77 9.93 13.44 3.56
N ILE A 78 10.35 12.54 2.67
CA ILE A 78 9.61 12.12 1.48
C ILE A 78 8.27 11.46 1.86
N ALA A 79 8.26 10.58 2.87
CA ALA A 79 7.04 9.91 3.31
C ALA A 79 6.02 10.90 3.93
N LEU A 80 6.50 11.90 4.67
CA LEU A 80 5.65 12.94 5.27
C LEU A 80 5.02 13.86 4.21
N ASP A 81 5.71 14.11 3.11
CA ASP A 81 5.24 15.01 2.06
C ASP A 81 4.31 14.30 1.04
N THR A 82 4.44 12.98 0.92
CA THR A 82 3.78 12.20 -0.15
C THR A 82 2.60 11.35 0.31
N ALA A 83 2.51 10.99 1.61
CA ALA A 83 1.44 10.13 2.11
C ALA A 83 0.33 10.90 2.82
N ASP A 84 -0.93 10.50 2.62
CA ASP A 84 -2.09 11.06 3.31
C ASP A 84 -2.13 10.66 4.79
N VAL A 85 -1.63 9.45 5.10
CA VAL A 85 -1.63 8.89 6.45
C VAL A 85 -0.27 8.31 6.78
N VAL A 86 0.29 8.74 7.91
CA VAL A 86 1.58 8.27 8.40
C VAL A 86 1.37 7.37 9.62
N LEU A 87 1.72 6.09 9.48
CA LEU A 87 1.64 5.10 10.55
C LEU A 87 2.88 5.22 11.44
N MET A 88 2.73 5.97 12.52
CA MET A 88 3.80 6.25 13.50
C MET A 88 4.38 4.99 14.15
N ARG A 89 3.57 3.95 14.30
CA ARG A 89 4.03 2.63 14.72
C ARG A 89 4.48 1.88 13.48
N ASN A 90 5.71 1.39 13.47
CA ASN A 90 6.26 0.62 12.35
C ASN A 90 5.66 -0.80 12.28
N ARG A 91 4.33 -0.88 12.15
CA ARG A 91 3.54 -2.12 12.14
C ARG A 91 2.32 -1.97 11.24
N LEU A 92 2.11 -2.97 10.39
CA LEU A 92 0.98 -3.04 9.44
C LEU A 92 -0.40 -3.10 10.12
N ASP A 93 -0.48 -3.56 11.36
CA ASP A 93 -1.75 -3.61 12.11
C ASP A 93 -2.34 -2.22 12.37
N SER A 94 -1.51 -1.18 12.45
CA SER A 94 -1.98 0.20 12.62
C SER A 94 -2.79 0.70 11.41
N LEU A 95 -2.65 0.07 10.24
CA LEU A 95 -3.51 0.33 9.09
C LEU A 95 -4.97 -0.06 9.38
N LEU A 96 -5.18 -1.19 10.08
CA LEU A 96 -6.52 -1.67 10.42
C LEU A 96 -7.21 -0.71 11.39
N ASP A 97 -6.45 -0.14 12.33
CA ASP A 97 -6.95 0.88 13.24
C ASP A 97 -7.39 2.14 12.49
N ALA A 98 -6.58 2.62 11.54
CA ALA A 98 -6.91 3.78 10.71
C ALA A 98 -8.19 3.58 9.89
N ILE A 99 -8.31 2.41 9.23
CA ILE A 99 -9.50 2.05 8.46
C ILE A 99 -10.73 1.94 9.38
N SER A 100 -10.58 1.33 10.55
CA SER A 100 -11.66 1.15 11.52
C SER A 100 -12.15 2.50 12.07
N LEU A 101 -11.23 3.40 12.38
CA LEU A 101 -11.53 4.75 12.85
C LEU A 101 -12.27 5.57 11.78
N SER A 102 -11.82 5.52 10.52
CA SER A 102 -12.48 6.19 9.39
C SER A 102 -13.93 5.73 9.24
N ARG A 103 -14.17 4.40 9.28
CA ARG A 103 -15.53 3.83 9.23
C ARG A 103 -16.40 4.25 10.42
N ALA A 104 -15.84 4.27 11.62
CA ALA A 104 -16.57 4.69 12.81
C ALA A 104 -16.93 6.19 12.80
N THR A 105 -16.13 7.00 12.10
CA THR A 105 -16.36 8.44 11.96
C THR A 105 -17.40 8.75 10.89
N LEU A 106 -17.33 8.10 9.74
CA LEU A 106 -18.29 8.28 8.63
C LEU A 106 -19.61 7.51 8.81
N GLY A 107 -19.62 6.51 9.70
CA GLY A 107 -20.82 5.76 10.08
C GLY A 107 -21.69 6.45 11.12
N LYS A 108 -21.30 7.65 11.57
CA LYS A 108 -22.14 8.57 12.36
C LYS A 108 -22.82 9.56 11.42
#